data_AF-A0A356Z8B2-F1
#
_entry.id   AF-A0A356Z8B2-F1
#
_cell.length_a   1.000
_cell.length_b   1.000
_cell.length_c   1.000
_cell.angle_alpha   90.00
_cell.angle_beta   90.00
_cell.angle_gamma   90.00
#
_symmetry.space_group_name_H-M   'P 1'
#
loop_
_entity.id
_entity.type
_entity.pdbx_description
1 polymer ?
#
loop_
_entity_poly.entity_id
_entity_poly.type
_entity_poly.pdbx_seq_one_letter_code
_entity_poly.pdbx_strand_id
1 'polypeptide(L)'
;PAINMSVNELEIFSPYNGFYNAYNVLTAVALGHLLNVPGKVIQSAMARFQPRAGRMENFYIKGKKVILVLVKNPTGLNQSLAMLLNDNNPKNLFIALNDNAADGRDISWIWDANLEVVADSDAAINKVICSGLRSGDIAV
;
A
#
# COMPACT_ATOMS: atom_id res chain seq x y z
N PRO A 1 -3.57 7.18 -0.12
CA PRO A 1 -3.74 8.52 -0.71
C PRO A 1 -2.65 8.74 -1.77
N ALA A 2 -2.94 9.55 -2.79
CA ALA A 2 -1.92 10.03 -3.73
C ALA A 2 -0.87 10.87 -2.98
N ILE A 3 0.34 10.92 -3.51
CA ILE A 3 1.46 11.64 -2.91
C ILE A 3 1.49 13.06 -3.48
N ASN A 4 1.42 14.05 -2.59
CA ASN A 4 1.67 15.45 -2.89
C ASN A 4 2.82 15.92 -2.00
N MET A 5 3.85 16.53 -2.59
CA MET A 5 4.97 17.08 -1.83
C MET A 5 5.66 18.20 -2.61
N SER A 6 6.35 19.09 -1.89
CA SER A 6 7.20 20.11 -2.49
C SER A 6 8.67 19.77 -2.25
N VAL A 7 9.49 19.82 -3.30
CA VAL A 7 10.95 19.59 -3.23
C VAL A 7 11.65 20.78 -3.87
N ASN A 8 12.33 21.62 -3.08
CA ASN A 8 12.98 22.85 -3.56
C ASN A 8 12.05 23.71 -4.43
N GLU A 9 10.84 23.98 -3.92
CA GLU A 9 9.78 24.75 -4.61
C GLU A 9 9.15 24.06 -5.83
N LEU A 10 9.59 22.83 -6.16
CA LEU A 10 8.96 22.01 -7.18
C LEU A 10 7.81 21.20 -6.58
N GLU A 11 6.59 21.55 -6.96
CA GLU A 11 5.40 20.79 -6.59
C GLU A 11 5.33 19.45 -7.34
N ILE A 12 5.29 18.35 -6.60
CA ILE A 12 5.25 16.98 -7.12
C ILE A 12 3.93 16.33 -6.76
N PHE A 13 3.20 15.90 -7.79
CA PHE A 13 2.08 14.99 -7.67
C PHE A 13 2.48 13.62 -8.20
N SER A 14 2.16 12.56 -7.45
CA SER A 14 2.24 11.18 -7.93
C SER A 14 0.96 10.41 -7.57
N PRO A 15 0.35 9.68 -8.52
CA PRO A 15 -0.79 8.83 -8.24
C PRO A 15 -0.43 7.57 -7.43
N TYR A 16 0.86 7.37 -7.12
CA TYR A 16 1.31 6.23 -6.33
C TYR A 16 0.76 6.33 -4.90
N ASN A 17 0.18 5.24 -4.41
CA ASN A 17 -0.43 5.19 -3.08
C ASN A 17 0.52 4.59 -2.03
N GLY A 18 0.33 5.00 -0.77
CA GLY A 18 1.04 4.48 0.40
C GLY A 18 2.17 5.42 0.82
N PHE A 19 2.24 5.76 2.11
CA PHE A 19 3.17 6.76 2.62
C PHE A 19 4.64 6.39 2.36
N TYR A 20 5.00 5.12 2.49
CA TYR A 20 6.37 4.65 2.20
C TYR A 20 6.81 4.95 0.74
N ASN A 21 5.88 5.02 -0.21
CA ASN A 21 6.21 5.37 -1.60
C ASN A 21 6.60 6.84 -1.77
N ALA A 22 6.29 7.73 -0.80
CA ALA A 22 6.78 9.10 -0.82
C ALA A 22 8.31 9.15 -0.82
N TYR A 23 8.98 8.22 -0.13
CA TYR A 23 10.45 8.10 -0.16
C TYR A 23 10.97 7.67 -1.54
N ASN A 24 10.26 6.76 -2.22
CA ASN A 24 10.61 6.35 -3.58
C ASN A 24 10.46 7.52 -4.57
N VAL A 25 9.37 8.27 -4.46
CA VAL A 25 9.10 9.47 -5.27
C VAL A 25 10.16 10.54 -4.99
N LEU A 26 10.44 10.85 -3.73
CA LEU A 26 11.46 11.81 -3.33
C LEU A 26 12.84 11.43 -3.87
N THR A 27 13.21 10.15 -3.79
CA THR A 27 14.48 9.66 -4.32
C THR A 27 14.58 9.86 -5.83
N ALA A 28 13.50 9.56 -6.57
CA ALA A 28 13.46 9.77 -8.01
C ALA A 28 13.56 11.26 -8.39
N VAL A 29 12.86 12.13 -7.64
CA VAL A 29 12.90 13.59 -7.82
C VAL A 29 14.31 14.14 -7.52
N ALA A 30 14.89 13.73 -6.40
CA ALA A 30 16.24 14.14 -5.98
C ALA A 30 17.30 13.71 -7.01
N LEU A 31 17.20 12.48 -7.54
CA LEU A 31 18.08 12.00 -8.61
C LEU A 31 17.89 12.81 -9.90
N GLY A 32 16.64 13.11 -10.27
CA GLY A 32 16.35 13.97 -11.43
C GLY A 32 16.99 15.35 -11.30
N HIS A 33 16.91 15.97 -10.12
CA HIS A 33 17.60 17.23 -9.83
C HIS A 33 19.12 17.10 -9.94
N LEU A 34 19.72 16.05 -9.35
CA LEU A 34 21.16 15.81 -9.40
C LEU A 34 21.67 15.66 -10.85
N LEU A 35 20.85 15.07 -11.72
CA LEU A 35 21.14 14.88 -13.14
C LEU A 35 20.73 16.09 -14.01
N ASN A 36 20.34 17.21 -13.41
CA ASN A 36 19.89 18.43 -14.09
C ASN A 36 18.70 18.21 -15.05
N VAL A 37 17.81 17.27 -14.74
CA VAL A 37 16.57 17.08 -15.49
C VAL A 37 15.65 18.29 -15.25
N PRO A 38 15.07 18.92 -16.28
CA PRO A 38 14.18 20.06 -16.08
C PRO A 38 12.99 19.72 -15.19
N GLY A 39 12.66 20.59 -14.23
CA GLY A 39 11.58 20.35 -13.25
C GLY A 39 10.24 19.96 -13.88
N LYS A 40 9.86 20.58 -15.01
CA LYS A 40 8.64 20.23 -15.76
C LYS A 40 8.63 18.79 -16.25
N VAL A 41 9.79 18.24 -16.61
CA VAL A 41 9.94 16.83 -17.04
C VAL A 41 9.77 15.90 -15.84
N ILE A 42 10.39 16.25 -14.70
CA ILE A 42 10.24 15.50 -13.44
C ILE A 42 8.76 15.46 -13.02
N GLN A 43 8.10 16.62 -12.97
CA GLN A 43 6.67 16.74 -12.64
C GLN A 43 5.81 15.89 -13.56
N SER A 44 6.02 15.99 -14.88
CA SER A 44 5.26 15.21 -15.86
C SER A 44 5.47 13.70 -15.71
N ALA A 45 6.70 13.27 -15.46
CA ALA A 45 7.03 11.87 -15.24
C ALA A 45 6.38 11.32 -13.97
N MET A 46 6.46 12.04 -12.86
CA MET A 46 5.86 11.62 -11.58
C MET A 46 4.33 11.54 -11.66
N ALA A 47 3.69 12.50 -12.34
CA ALA A 47 2.24 12.53 -12.49
C ALA A 47 1.70 11.41 -13.40
N ARG A 48 2.50 10.97 -14.38
CA ARG A 48 2.11 9.93 -15.35
C ARG A 48 2.54 8.52 -14.95
N PHE A 49 3.41 8.39 -13.96
CA PHE A 49 3.90 7.09 -13.53
C PHE A 49 2.76 6.25 -12.95
N GLN A 50 2.47 5.12 -13.60
CA GLN A 50 1.53 4.13 -13.08
C GLN A 50 2.27 2.93 -12.48
N PRO A 51 1.94 2.54 -11.24
CA PRO A 51 2.50 1.34 -10.63
C PRO A 51 2.14 0.08 -11.44
N ARG A 52 3.04 -0.89 -11.48
CA ARG A 52 2.73 -2.24 -11.98
C ARG A 52 1.87 -3.01 -10.96
N ALA A 53 1.21 -4.06 -11.45
CA ALA A 53 0.31 -4.94 -10.70
C ALA A 53 0.86 -5.38 -9.33
N GLY A 54 -0.04 -5.54 -8.35
CA GLY A 54 0.25 -6.02 -6.99
C GLY A 54 0.70 -4.96 -5.97
N ARG A 55 0.96 -3.71 -6.38
CA ARG A 55 1.32 -2.61 -5.47
C ARG A 55 0.23 -1.55 -5.43
N MET A 56 -0.67 -1.64 -4.45
CA MET A 56 -1.82 -0.74 -4.33
C MET A 56 -2.66 -0.73 -5.62
N GLU A 57 -2.87 -1.91 -6.19
CA GLU A 57 -3.56 -2.07 -7.46
C GLU A 57 -5.06 -1.81 -7.26
N ASN A 58 -5.59 -0.86 -8.02
CA ASN A 58 -7.00 -0.47 -7.95
C ASN A 58 -7.74 -1.04 -9.16
N PHE A 59 -8.81 -1.79 -8.91
CA PHE A 59 -9.68 -2.31 -9.97
C PHE A 59 -11.13 -2.40 -9.50
N TYR A 60 -12.05 -2.74 -10.41
CA TYR A 60 -13.47 -2.83 -10.12
C TYR A 60 -13.98 -4.26 -10.33
N ILE A 61 -14.66 -4.81 -9.33
CA ILE A 61 -15.42 -6.07 -9.45
C ILE A 61 -16.90 -5.72 -9.29
N LYS A 62 -17.72 -5.98 -10.33
CA LYS A 62 -19.17 -5.70 -10.31
C LYS A 62 -19.51 -4.27 -9.82
N GLY A 63 -18.73 -3.28 -10.26
CA GLY A 63 -18.90 -1.87 -9.88
C GLY A 63 -18.39 -1.49 -8.48
N LYS A 64 -17.81 -2.42 -7.71
CA LYS A 64 -17.17 -2.13 -6.42
C LYS A 64 -15.67 -1.94 -6.60
N LYS A 65 -15.12 -0.87 -6.03
CA LYS A 65 -13.68 -0.61 -6.02
C LYS A 65 -13.00 -1.62 -5.10
N VAL A 66 -11.94 -2.25 -5.59
CA VAL A 66 -11.08 -3.18 -4.87
C VAL A 66 -9.66 -2.64 -4.91
N ILE A 67 -8.97 -2.74 -3.78
CA ILE A 67 -7.56 -2.39 -3.64
C ILE A 67 -6.81 -3.66 -3.24
N LEU A 68 -5.91 -4.13 -4.11
CA LEU A 68 -5.04 -5.27 -3.83
C LEU A 68 -3.67 -4.79 -3.39
N VAL A 69 -3.22 -5.32 -2.25
CA VAL A 69 -1.93 -4.96 -1.65
C VAL A 69 -1.15 -6.23 -1.35
N LEU A 70 0.02 -6.38 -1.95
CA LEU A 70 0.96 -7.44 -1.61
C LEU A 70 1.77 -7.05 -0.37
N VAL A 71 1.81 -7.95 0.62
CA VAL A 71 2.61 -7.82 1.84
C VAL A 71 3.51 -9.05 1.99
N LYS A 72 4.68 -8.87 2.59
CA LYS A 72 5.67 -9.96 2.77
C LYS A 72 6.33 -9.98 4.16
N ASN A 73 6.03 -9.00 5.00
CA ASN A 73 6.70 -8.80 6.27
C ASN A 73 5.85 -7.88 7.18
N PRO A 74 6.17 -7.81 8.49
CA PRO A 74 5.35 -7.08 9.45
C PRO A 74 5.28 -5.59 9.12
N THR A 75 6.41 -4.98 8.74
CA THR A 75 6.48 -3.56 8.37
C THR A 75 5.55 -3.24 7.19
N GLY A 76 5.59 -4.04 6.12
CA GLY A 76 4.74 -3.86 4.95
C GLY A 76 3.26 -4.06 5.26
N LEU A 77 2.92 -5.01 6.13
CA LEU A 77 1.55 -5.21 6.61
C LEU A 77 1.09 -4.00 7.44
N ASN A 78 1.90 -3.53 8.39
CA ASN A 78 1.57 -2.35 9.22
C ASN A 78 1.34 -1.10 8.37
N GLN A 79 2.16 -0.88 7.33
CA GLN A 79 1.93 0.22 6.38
C GLN A 79 0.62 0.08 5.61
N SER A 80 0.21 -1.15 5.28
CA SER A 80 -1.05 -1.42 4.60
C SER A 80 -2.26 -1.24 5.55
N LEU A 81 -2.14 -1.68 6.80
CA LEU A 81 -3.16 -1.53 7.84
C LEU A 81 -3.38 -0.06 8.22
N ALA A 82 -2.31 0.75 8.31
CA ALA A 82 -2.42 2.19 8.56
C ALA A 82 -3.26 2.92 7.49
N MET A 83 -3.38 2.35 6.28
CA MET A 83 -4.27 2.92 5.26
C MET A 83 -5.74 2.72 5.56
N LEU A 84 -6.10 1.69 6.35
CA LEU A 84 -7.48 1.45 6.75
C LEU A 84 -8.01 2.61 7.58
N LEU A 85 -7.19 3.14 8.50
CA LEU A 85 -7.51 4.28 9.38
C LEU A 85 -7.62 5.62 8.65
N ASN A 86 -7.13 5.72 7.41
CA ASN A 86 -7.18 6.96 6.62
C ASN A 86 -8.43 7.04 5.72
N ASP A 87 -9.27 6.02 5.72
CA ASP A 87 -10.46 5.93 4.89
C ASP A 87 -11.62 5.42 5.73
N ASN A 88 -12.53 6.31 6.14
CA ASN A 88 -13.59 5.94 7.07
C ASN A 88 -14.84 5.38 6.35
N ASN A 89 -14.73 5.09 5.03
CA ASN A 89 -15.82 4.48 4.29
C ASN A 89 -15.96 2.99 4.68
N PRO A 90 -17.19 2.48 4.86
CA PRO A 90 -17.41 1.07 5.16
C PRO A 90 -16.79 0.16 4.09
N LYS A 91 -16.02 -0.84 4.52
CA LYS A 91 -15.32 -1.76 3.62
C LYS A 91 -15.24 -3.18 4.17
N ASN A 92 -14.91 -4.12 3.28
CA ASN A 92 -14.61 -5.50 3.65
C ASN A 92 -13.11 -5.73 3.50
N LEU A 93 -12.51 -6.45 4.44
CA LEU A 93 -11.11 -6.84 4.41
C LEU A 93 -11.00 -8.31 3.98
N PHE A 94 -10.15 -8.58 3.00
CA PHE A 94 -9.82 -9.93 2.56
C PHE A 94 -8.32 -10.14 2.74
N ILE A 95 -7.93 -11.12 3.57
CA ILE A 95 -6.53 -11.42 3.87
C ILE A 95 -6.26 -12.85 3.41
N ALA A 96 -5.32 -13.02 2.47
CA ALA A 96 -4.87 -14.33 2.03
C ALA A 96 -3.43 -14.57 2.50
N LEU A 97 -3.25 -15.59 3.34
CA LEU A 97 -1.93 -16.00 3.84
C LEU A 97 -1.56 -17.37 3.31
N ASN A 98 -0.42 -17.45 2.65
CA ASN A 98 0.22 -18.68 2.22
C ASN A 98 1.60 -18.78 2.84
N ASP A 99 2.14 -20.00 2.86
CA ASP A 99 3.49 -20.32 3.29
C ASP A 99 4.24 -21.10 2.19
N ASN A 100 4.06 -20.73 0.92
CA ASN A 100 4.84 -21.35 -0.16
C ASN A 100 6.31 -20.97 -0.05
N ALA A 101 7.17 -21.63 -0.83
CA ALA A 101 8.60 -21.32 -0.84
C ALA A 101 8.91 -19.83 -1.14
N ALA A 102 8.10 -19.16 -1.98
CA ALA A 102 8.24 -17.75 -2.31
C ALA A 102 7.67 -16.78 -1.25
N ASP A 103 6.82 -17.29 -0.36
CA ASP A 103 6.16 -16.54 0.71
C ASP A 103 6.97 -16.61 2.02
N GLY A 104 7.68 -17.74 2.22
CA GLY A 104 8.35 -18.10 3.47
C GLY A 104 7.55 -19.18 4.19
N ARG A 105 8.22 -20.23 4.66
CA ARG A 105 7.57 -21.33 5.39
C ARG A 105 7.19 -20.95 6.82
N ASP A 106 7.97 -20.05 7.42
CA ASP A 106 7.69 -19.49 8.73
C ASP A 106 6.79 -18.26 8.59
N ILE A 107 5.58 -18.36 9.12
CA ILE A 107 4.58 -17.30 9.11
C ILE A 107 4.53 -16.51 10.41
N SER A 108 5.42 -16.78 11.37
CA SER A 108 5.40 -16.13 12.69
C SER A 108 5.44 -14.61 12.62
N TRP A 109 5.95 -14.05 11.53
CA TRP A 109 5.96 -12.62 11.24
C TRP A 109 4.56 -11.97 11.32
N ILE A 110 3.46 -12.71 11.14
CA ILE A 110 2.12 -12.12 11.27
C ILE A 110 1.83 -11.64 12.69
N TRP A 111 2.45 -12.23 13.71
CA TRP A 111 2.28 -11.87 15.13
C TRP A 111 3.04 -10.60 15.51
N ASP A 112 4.00 -10.17 14.69
CA ASP A 112 4.72 -8.90 14.85
C ASP A 112 3.99 -7.73 14.16
N ALA A 113 2.86 -7.99 13.48
CA ALA A 113 2.05 -7.00 12.80
C ALA A 113 0.89 -6.52 13.69
N ASN A 114 0.55 -5.24 13.58
CA ASN A 114 -0.47 -4.55 14.38
C ASN A 114 -1.88 -4.78 13.81
N LEU A 115 -2.31 -6.03 13.73
CA LEU A 115 -3.62 -6.45 13.20
C LEU A 115 -4.79 -5.95 14.04
N GLU A 116 -4.54 -5.54 15.28
CA GLU A 116 -5.51 -4.95 16.20
C GLU A 116 -6.21 -3.72 15.61
N VAL A 117 -5.55 -3.01 14.68
CA VAL A 117 -6.11 -1.90 13.90
C VAL A 117 -7.39 -2.29 13.15
N VAL A 118 -7.57 -3.57 12.80
CA VAL A 118 -8.78 -4.06 12.11
C VAL A 118 -10.02 -3.94 13.01
N ALA A 119 -9.86 -3.98 14.33
CA ALA A 119 -10.94 -3.81 15.30
C ALA A 119 -11.23 -2.34 15.64
N ASP A 120 -10.43 -1.40 15.13
CA ASP A 120 -10.63 0.04 15.34
C ASP A 120 -11.90 0.51 14.61
N SER A 121 -12.72 1.33 15.28
CA SER A 121 -13.93 1.89 14.70
C SER A 121 -13.65 2.77 13.47
N ASP A 122 -12.52 3.47 13.45
CA ASP A 122 -12.13 4.36 12.35
C ASP A 122 -11.75 3.57 11.09
N ALA A 123 -11.37 2.30 11.22
CA ALA A 123 -11.09 1.42 10.07
C ALA A 123 -12.36 1.03 9.29
N ALA A 124 -13.55 1.17 9.89
CA ALA A 124 -14.86 0.92 9.29
C ALA A 124 -14.98 -0.45 8.59
N ILE A 125 -14.45 -1.51 9.23
CA ILE A 125 -14.44 -2.88 8.68
C ILE A 125 -15.76 -3.59 8.99
N ASN A 126 -16.53 -3.92 7.95
CA ASN A 126 -17.79 -4.67 8.08
C ASN A 126 -17.58 -6.18 8.22
N LYS A 127 -16.59 -6.71 7.49
CA LYS A 127 -16.30 -8.14 7.44
C LYS A 127 -14.83 -8.37 7.14
N VAL A 128 -14.24 -9.33 7.84
CA VAL A 128 -12.93 -9.90 7.54
C VAL A 128 -13.14 -11.28 6.91
N ILE A 129 -12.42 -11.56 5.83
CA ILE A 129 -12.41 -12.85 5.15
C ILE A 129 -10.96 -13.33 5.12
N CYS A 130 -10.70 -14.45 5.79
CA CYS A 130 -9.40 -15.09 5.83
C CYS A 130 -9.32 -16.19 4.77
N SER A 131 -8.22 -16.25 4.02
CA SER A 131 -8.02 -17.19 2.91
C SER A 131 -6.54 -17.60 2.78
N GLY A 132 -6.24 -18.45 1.80
CA GLY A 132 -4.93 -19.05 1.62
C GLY A 132 -4.71 -20.33 2.46
N LEU A 133 -3.54 -20.95 2.25
CA LEU A 133 -3.14 -22.21 2.90
C LEU A 133 -3.07 -22.10 4.42
N ARG A 134 -2.78 -20.90 4.93
CA ARG A 134 -2.65 -20.57 6.35
C ARG A 134 -3.77 -19.64 6.82
N SER A 135 -4.94 -19.79 6.21
CA SER A 135 -6.15 -19.01 6.56
C SER A 135 -6.58 -19.20 8.02
N GLY A 136 -6.32 -20.37 8.60
CA GLY A 136 -6.58 -20.64 10.02
C GLY A 136 -5.74 -19.77 10.94
N ASP A 137 -4.45 -19.60 10.63
CA ASP A 137 -3.52 -18.83 11.47
C ASP A 137 -3.88 -17.33 11.51
N ILE A 138 -4.34 -16.77 10.39
CA ILE A 138 -4.74 -15.34 10.31
C ILE A 138 -6.18 -15.08 10.82
N ALA A 139 -6.95 -16.14 11.08
CA ALA A 139 -8.32 -16.01 11.60
C ALA A 139 -8.39 -16.00 13.13
N VAL A 140 -7.26 -16.18 13.81
CA VAL A 140 -7.12 -16.20 15.27
C VAL A 140 -6.93 -14.79 15.82
#